data_AF-A0A3P7XEC2-F1
#
_entry.id   AF-A0A3P7XEC2-F1
#
_cell.length_a   1.000
_cell.length_b   1.000
_cell.length_c   1.000
_cell.angle_alpha   90.00
_cell.angle_beta   90.00
_cell.angle_gamma   90.00
#
_symmetry.space_group_name_H-M   'P 1'
#
loop_
_entity.id
_entity.type
_entity.pdbx_description
1 polymer ?
#
loop_
_entity_poly.entity_id
_entity_poly.type
_entity_poly.pdbx_seq_one_letter_code
_entity_poly.pdbx_strand_id
1 'polypeptide(L)'
;MKIFIDLSHFVKFACIFQCIDTADERRLPLTVVVTLLLSHSIVGGLIFHFWIDEMPVIPAIYFSFVSITTIGYGDITPTPTSAFQTFIIILYLAIGMVIMSTFIASLYNYLRRLHYLGRSFSGAAHVEVWFGGAKMSVSELLCIVAEEFNVSKFIYYFCRRK
;
A
#
# COMPACT_ATOMS: atom_id res chain seq x y z
N MET A 1 8.07 -20.36 -31.57
CA MET A 1 9.24 -19.48 -31.27
C MET A 1 9.04 -18.02 -31.74
N LYS A 2 7.80 -17.49 -31.77
CA LYS A 2 7.52 -16.05 -32.00
C LYS A 2 7.05 -15.37 -30.70
N ILE A 3 6.21 -16.07 -29.93
CA ILE A 3 5.71 -15.66 -28.60
C ILE A 3 6.81 -15.35 -27.57
N PHE A 4 7.93 -16.09 -27.58
CA PHE A 4 9.01 -15.89 -26.60
C PHE A 4 9.83 -14.61 -26.85
N ILE A 5 9.93 -14.17 -28.11
CA ILE A 5 10.65 -12.94 -28.49
C ILE A 5 9.80 -11.72 -28.13
N ASP A 6 8.49 -11.76 -28.42
CA ASP A 6 7.52 -10.73 -28.00
C ASP A 6 7.48 -10.58 -26.47
N LEU A 7 7.51 -11.70 -25.73
CA LEU A 7 7.53 -11.67 -24.26
C LEU A 7 8.81 -11.03 -23.72
N SER A 8 9.98 -11.29 -24.31
CA SER A 8 11.24 -10.67 -23.88
C SER A 8 11.30 -9.16 -24.16
N HIS A 9 10.71 -8.71 -25.27
CA HIS A 9 10.63 -7.30 -25.64
C HIS A 9 9.61 -6.57 -24.76
N PHE A 10 8.49 -7.22 -24.48
CA PHE A 10 7.43 -6.70 -23.62
C PHE A 10 7.88 -6.57 -22.16
N VAL A 11 8.59 -7.58 -21.63
CA VAL A 11 9.22 -7.52 -20.28
C VAL A 11 10.28 -6.43 -20.23
N LYS A 12 11.07 -6.23 -21.29
CA LYS A 12 11.99 -5.09 -21.39
C LYS A 12 11.26 -3.74 -21.43
N PHE A 13 10.10 -3.66 -22.10
CA PHE A 13 9.30 -2.44 -22.17
C PHE A 13 8.64 -2.10 -20.83
N ALA A 14 8.11 -3.11 -20.12
CA ALA A 14 7.61 -2.96 -18.75
C ALA A 14 8.73 -2.55 -17.77
N CYS A 15 9.92 -3.15 -17.92
CA CYS A 15 11.12 -2.76 -17.16
C CYS A 15 11.54 -1.31 -17.45
N ILE A 16 11.50 -0.88 -18.72
CA ILE A 16 11.77 0.51 -19.11
C ILE A 16 10.70 1.45 -18.53
N PHE A 17 9.42 1.09 -18.58
CA PHE A 17 8.34 1.89 -18.00
C PHE A 17 8.46 2.01 -16.48
N GLN A 18 8.88 0.93 -15.81
CA GLN A 18 9.16 0.93 -14.37
C GLN A 18 10.41 1.75 -14.02
N CYS A 19 11.38 1.84 -14.93
CA CYS A 19 12.54 2.72 -14.84
C CYS A 19 12.20 4.19 -15.17
N ILE A 20 11.05 4.46 -15.80
CA ILE A 20 10.53 5.81 -16.06
C ILE A 20 9.70 6.31 -14.85
N ASP A 21 8.96 5.44 -14.16
CA ASP A 21 8.21 5.81 -12.94
C ASP A 21 9.12 6.27 -11.79
N THR A 22 10.36 5.76 -11.73
CA THR A 22 11.37 6.23 -10.75
C THR A 22 11.86 7.66 -11.00
N ALA A 23 11.57 8.25 -12.16
CA ALA A 23 12.03 9.59 -12.53
C ALA A 23 11.02 10.71 -12.22
N ASP A 24 9.73 10.40 -12.03
CA ASP A 24 8.70 11.41 -11.74
C ASP A 24 8.26 11.32 -10.27
N GLU A 25 9.04 11.93 -9.39
CA GLU A 25 8.78 12.07 -7.96
C GLU A 25 7.59 13.03 -7.69
N ARG A 26 6.48 12.89 -8.42
CA ARG A 26 5.24 13.61 -8.11
C ARG A 26 4.72 13.05 -6.81
N ARG A 27 4.48 13.93 -5.85
CA ARG A 27 3.75 13.64 -4.61
C ARG A 27 2.29 13.34 -4.95
N LEU A 28 2.03 12.19 -5.57
CA LEU A 28 0.68 11.70 -5.82
C LEU A 28 0.05 11.49 -4.44
N PRO A 29 -1.08 12.15 -4.15
CA PRO A 29 -1.78 11.90 -2.90
C PRO A 29 -2.24 10.45 -2.88
N LEU A 30 -2.12 9.81 -1.71
CA LEU A 30 -2.45 8.39 -1.53
C LEU A 30 -3.85 8.05 -2.04
N THR A 31 -4.80 8.98 -1.90
CA THR A 31 -6.17 8.86 -2.42
C THR A 31 -6.20 8.58 -3.93
N VAL A 32 -5.40 9.29 -4.73
CA VAL A 32 -5.39 9.11 -6.19
C VAL A 32 -4.89 7.72 -6.56
N VAL A 33 -3.83 7.24 -5.91
CA VAL A 33 -3.27 5.91 -6.18
C VAL A 33 -4.25 4.80 -5.79
N VAL A 34 -4.97 4.95 -4.67
CA VAL A 34 -6.03 4.01 -4.26
C VAL A 34 -7.17 4.01 -5.27
N THR A 35 -7.63 5.18 -5.75
CA THR A 35 -8.68 5.22 -6.77
C THR A 35 -8.25 4.59 -8.10
N LEU A 36 -6.98 4.77 -8.51
CA LEU A 36 -6.43 4.14 -9.70
C LEU A 36 -6.41 2.61 -9.57
N LEU A 37 -5.95 2.10 -8.42
CA LEU A 37 -5.92 0.66 -8.13
C LEU A 37 -7.32 0.05 -8.21
N LEU A 38 -8.31 0.66 -7.55
CA LEU A 38 -9.70 0.18 -7.57
C LEU A 38 -10.30 0.22 -8.97
N SER A 39 -10.07 1.31 -9.71
CA SER A 39 -10.55 1.43 -11.10
C SER A 39 -9.93 0.36 -12.00
N HIS A 40 -8.63 0.08 -11.84
CA HIS A 40 -7.93 -0.96 -12.58
C HIS A 40 -8.50 -2.35 -12.26
N SER A 41 -8.78 -2.64 -10.98
CA SER A 41 -9.41 -3.92 -10.58
C SER A 41 -10.78 -4.14 -11.25
N ILE A 42 -11.62 -3.09 -11.32
CA ILE A 42 -12.93 -3.15 -11.97
C ILE A 42 -12.77 -3.39 -13.48
N VAL A 43 -11.87 -2.66 -14.13
CA VAL A 43 -11.58 -2.83 -15.57
C VAL A 43 -11.09 -4.24 -15.87
N GLY A 44 -10.17 -4.78 -15.06
CA GLY A 44 -9.69 -6.16 -15.20
C GLY A 44 -10.82 -7.18 -15.04
N GLY A 45 -11.70 -7.00 -14.06
CA GLY A 45 -12.85 -7.87 -13.87
C GLY A 45 -13.81 -7.88 -15.06
N LEU A 46 -14.08 -6.71 -15.66
CA LEU A 46 -14.89 -6.62 -16.88
C LEU A 46 -14.22 -7.28 -18.08
N ILE A 47 -12.90 -7.12 -18.25
CA ILE A 47 -12.14 -7.78 -19.31
C ILE A 47 -12.24 -9.31 -19.14
N PHE A 48 -12.04 -9.82 -17.93
CA PHE A 48 -12.11 -11.27 -17.68
C PHE A 48 -13.52 -11.85 -17.90
N HIS A 49 -14.56 -11.10 -17.53
CA HIS A 49 -15.95 -11.48 -17.78
C HIS A 49 -16.27 -11.52 -19.28
N PHE A 50 -15.92 -10.48 -20.05
CA PHE A 50 -16.34 -10.38 -21.45
C PHE A 50 -15.44 -11.13 -22.45
N TRP A 51 -14.14 -11.28 -22.17
CA TRP A 51 -13.17 -11.73 -23.18
C TRP A 51 -12.54 -13.10 -22.92
N ILE A 52 -12.59 -13.61 -21.68
CA ILE A 52 -11.76 -14.76 -21.30
C ILE A 52 -12.60 -15.97 -20.88
N ASP A 53 -13.45 -15.85 -19.86
CA ASP A 53 -14.02 -17.05 -19.21
C ASP A 53 -15.50 -16.93 -18.84
N GLU A 54 -16.21 -15.89 -19.31
CA GLU A 54 -17.63 -15.60 -18.95
C GLU A 54 -17.95 -15.70 -17.44
N MET A 55 -16.91 -15.63 -16.59
CA MET A 55 -17.05 -15.77 -15.15
C MET A 55 -17.86 -14.62 -14.59
N PRO A 56 -18.69 -14.83 -13.56
CA PRO A 56 -19.47 -13.75 -12.98
C PRO A 56 -18.59 -12.55 -12.59
N VAL A 57 -19.11 -11.34 -12.77
CA VAL A 57 -18.33 -10.09 -12.64
C VAL A 57 -17.68 -9.95 -11.25
N ILE A 58 -18.38 -10.37 -10.19
CA ILE A 58 -17.89 -10.27 -8.81
C ILE A 58 -16.62 -11.12 -8.58
N PRO A 59 -16.59 -12.44 -8.84
CA PRO A 59 -15.37 -13.24 -8.71
C PRO A 59 -14.27 -12.81 -9.69
N ALA A 60 -14.61 -12.27 -10.86
CA ALA A 60 -13.63 -11.73 -11.81
C ALA A 60 -12.91 -10.48 -11.25
N ILE A 61 -13.64 -9.55 -10.63
CA ILE A 61 -13.06 -8.38 -9.94
C ILE A 61 -12.22 -8.81 -8.74
N TYR A 62 -12.68 -9.81 -7.98
CA TYR A 62 -11.92 -10.37 -6.86
C TYR A 62 -10.58 -10.96 -7.33
N PHE A 63 -10.58 -11.82 -8.36
CA PHE A 63 -9.36 -12.38 -8.93
C PHE A 63 -8.41 -11.28 -9.40
N SER A 64 -8.95 -10.28 -10.09
CA SER A 64 -8.21 -9.13 -10.59
C SER A 64 -7.50 -8.37 -9.47
N PHE A 65 -8.22 -8.04 -8.38
CA PHE A 65 -7.67 -7.37 -7.22
C PHE A 65 -6.62 -8.21 -6.48
N VAL A 66 -6.89 -9.50 -6.22
CA VAL A 66 -5.98 -10.42 -5.54
C VAL A 66 -4.69 -10.65 -6.34
N SER A 67 -4.77 -10.64 -7.66
CA SER A 67 -3.62 -10.84 -8.54
C SER A 67 -2.73 -9.60 -8.59
N ILE A 68 -3.30 -8.40 -8.78
CA ILE A 68 -2.48 -7.17 -8.77
C ILE A 68 -1.90 -6.95 -7.38
N THR A 69 -2.65 -7.17 -6.31
CA THR A 69 -2.13 -7.03 -4.93
C THR A 69 -1.10 -8.08 -4.55
N THR A 70 -0.78 -9.02 -5.46
CA THR A 70 0.18 -10.11 -5.26
C THR A 70 -0.16 -11.02 -4.09
N ILE A 71 -1.42 -11.02 -3.63
CA ILE A 71 -1.90 -11.96 -2.60
C ILE A 71 -1.98 -13.36 -3.21
N GLY A 72 -2.56 -13.48 -4.41
CA GLY A 72 -2.47 -14.66 -5.26
C GLY A 72 -2.99 -15.97 -4.66
N TYR A 73 -4.19 -15.98 -4.07
CA TYR A 73 -4.76 -17.19 -3.43
C TYR A 73 -4.91 -18.38 -4.38
N GLY A 74 -5.18 -18.14 -5.68
CA GLY A 74 -5.29 -19.20 -6.69
C GLY A 74 -6.56 -20.05 -6.60
N ASP A 75 -7.54 -19.62 -5.80
CA ASP A 75 -8.86 -20.24 -5.63
C ASP A 75 -9.75 -20.09 -6.87
N ILE A 76 -9.71 -18.90 -7.48
CA ILE A 76 -10.41 -18.57 -8.71
C ILE A 76 -9.35 -18.15 -9.71
N THR A 77 -9.25 -18.81 -10.85
CA THR A 77 -8.29 -18.46 -11.90
C THR A 77 -8.96 -18.55 -13.27
N PRO A 78 -8.76 -17.57 -14.16
CA PRO A 78 -9.27 -17.64 -15.52
C PRO A 78 -8.53 -18.73 -16.29
N THR A 79 -9.29 -19.49 -17.08
CA THR A 79 -8.77 -20.54 -17.94
C THR A 79 -8.74 -20.07 -19.40
N PRO A 80 -7.65 -19.42 -19.86
CA PRO A 80 -7.55 -18.95 -21.23
C PRO A 80 -7.52 -20.13 -22.20
N THR A 81 -8.41 -20.13 -23.19
CA THR A 81 -8.47 -21.16 -24.23
C THR A 81 -7.50 -20.86 -25.39
N SER A 82 -7.13 -19.58 -25.56
CA SER A 82 -6.25 -19.14 -26.64
C SER A 82 -4.98 -18.46 -26.14
N ALA A 83 -3.88 -18.61 -26.90
CA ALA A 83 -2.61 -17.94 -26.59
C ALA A 83 -2.72 -16.41 -26.55
N PHE A 84 -3.68 -15.84 -27.28
CA PHE A 84 -3.97 -14.40 -27.27
C PHE A 84 -4.59 -13.95 -25.94
N GLN A 85 -5.53 -14.72 -25.38
CA GLN A 85 -6.10 -14.43 -24.05
C GLN A 85 -5.01 -14.49 -22.97
N THR A 86 -4.12 -15.49 -23.00
CA THR A 86 -2.98 -15.58 -22.07
C THR A 86 -2.08 -14.35 -22.16
N PHE A 87 -1.79 -13.86 -23.36
CA PHE A 87 -0.99 -12.65 -23.54
C PHE A 87 -1.66 -11.41 -22.94
N ILE A 88 -2.98 -11.26 -23.11
CA ILE A 88 -3.74 -10.16 -22.51
C ILE A 88 -3.69 -10.21 -20.98
N ILE A 89 -3.83 -11.39 -20.37
CA ILE A 89 -3.76 -11.56 -18.91
C ILE A 89 -2.38 -11.11 -18.40
N ILE A 90 -1.31 -11.54 -19.05
CA ILE A 90 0.07 -11.18 -18.66
C ILE A 90 0.30 -9.67 -18.79
N LEU A 91 -0.17 -9.07 -19.88
CA LEU A 91 -0.10 -7.62 -20.12
C LEU A 91 -0.85 -6.84 -19.03
N TYR A 92 -2.07 -7.27 -18.70
CA TYR A 92 -2.88 -6.68 -17.65
C TYR A 92 -2.15 -6.73 -16.29
N LEU A 93 -1.63 -7.90 -15.91
CA LEU A 93 -0.88 -8.08 -14.67
C LEU A 93 0.40 -7.24 -14.63
N ALA A 94 1.12 -7.12 -15.74
CA ALA A 94 2.32 -6.28 -15.82
C ALA A 94 2.01 -4.80 -15.53
N ILE A 95 0.89 -4.27 -16.05
CA ILE A 95 0.44 -2.90 -15.75
C ILE A 95 0.05 -2.76 -14.27
N GLY A 96 -0.67 -3.75 -13.72
CA GLY A 96 -1.06 -3.77 -12.31
C GLY A 96 0.14 -3.72 -11.35
N MET A 97 1.24 -4.40 -11.69
CA MET A 97 2.48 -4.40 -10.90
C MET A 97 3.13 -3.01 -10.81
N VAL A 98 3.07 -2.20 -11.88
CA VAL A 98 3.57 -0.82 -11.86
C VAL A 98 2.75 0.01 -10.87
N ILE A 99 1.42 -0.06 -10.95
CA ILE A 99 0.50 0.66 -10.06
C ILE A 99 0.73 0.26 -8.60
N MET A 100 0.95 -1.02 -8.32
CA MET A 100 1.24 -1.51 -6.97
C MET A 100 2.58 -1.01 -6.43
N SER A 101 3.61 -0.91 -7.27
CA SER A 101 4.89 -0.31 -6.87
C SER A 101 4.70 1.14 -6.40
N THR A 102 3.94 1.93 -7.16
CA THR A 102 3.59 3.32 -6.80
C THR A 102 2.74 3.37 -5.52
N PHE A 103 1.84 2.40 -5.31
CA PHE A 103 1.05 2.27 -4.08
C PHE A 103 1.94 2.02 -2.86
N ILE A 104 2.88 1.08 -2.94
CA ILE A 104 3.82 0.77 -1.86
C ILE A 104 4.67 2.00 -1.52
N ALA A 105 5.18 2.72 -2.53
CA ALA A 105 5.94 3.95 -2.32
C ALA A 105 5.11 5.04 -1.61
N SER A 106 3.85 5.22 -2.02
CA SER A 106 2.92 6.18 -1.40
C SER A 106 2.57 5.80 0.04
N LEU A 107 2.30 4.51 0.29
CA LEU A 107 2.03 3.96 1.61
C LEU A 107 3.23 4.13 2.55
N TYR A 108 4.43 3.85 2.08
CA TYR A 108 5.67 4.06 2.84
C TYR A 108 5.82 5.52 3.28
N ASN A 109 5.59 6.47 2.38
CA ASN A 109 5.62 7.90 2.69
C ASN A 109 4.56 8.29 3.74
N TYR A 110 3.36 7.72 3.65
CA TYR A 110 2.30 7.93 4.64
C TYR A 110 2.65 7.33 6.01
N LEU A 111 3.14 6.09 6.06
CA LEU A 111 3.61 5.44 7.29
C LEU A 111 4.76 6.23 7.93
N ARG A 112 5.68 6.77 7.13
CA ARG A 112 6.77 7.63 7.62
C ARG A 112 6.25 8.92 8.24
N ARG A 113 5.18 9.51 7.69
CA ARG A 113 4.50 10.67 8.29
C ARG A 113 3.86 10.31 9.63
N LEU A 114 3.16 9.18 9.70
CA LEU A 114 2.57 8.68 10.96
C LEU A 114 3.65 8.40 12.01
N HIS A 115 4.75 7.77 11.64
CA HIS A 115 5.87 7.53 12.55
C HIS A 115 6.58 8.83 12.99
N TYR A 116 6.68 9.83 12.10
CA TYR A 116 7.21 11.15 12.45
C TYR A 116 6.29 11.90 13.42
N LEU A 117 4.98 11.85 13.19
CA LEU A 117 3.98 12.37 14.13
C LEU A 117 4.01 11.62 15.47
N GLY A 118 4.21 10.30 15.43
CA GLY A 118 4.42 9.46 16.61
C GLY A 118 5.64 9.89 17.44
N ARG A 119 6.71 10.41 16.81
CA ARG A 119 7.84 11.03 17.52
C ARG A 119 7.52 12.39 18.13
N SER A 120 6.57 13.14 17.57
CA SER A 120 6.25 14.50 18.03
C SER A 120 5.58 14.54 19.40
N PHE A 121 5.05 13.43 19.90
CA PHE A 121 4.55 13.34 21.29
C PHE A 121 5.64 13.54 22.35
N SER A 122 6.93 13.43 21.97
CA SER A 122 8.05 13.80 22.84
C SER A 122 8.13 15.31 23.12
N GLY A 123 7.55 16.15 22.25
CA GLY A 123 7.49 17.61 22.43
C GLY A 123 6.35 18.07 23.34
N ALA A 124 5.27 17.29 23.43
CA ALA A 124 4.11 17.60 24.27
C ALA A 124 4.35 17.36 25.77
N ALA A 125 5.40 16.61 26.13
CA ALA A 125 5.81 16.39 27.52
C ALA A 125 6.11 17.68 28.28
N HIS A 126 6.58 18.72 27.57
CA HIS A 126 6.90 20.04 28.13
C HIS A 126 5.69 20.99 28.25
N VAL A 127 4.52 20.60 27.73
CA VAL A 127 3.35 21.48 27.85
C VAL A 127 2.87 21.46 29.29
N GLU A 128 2.97 22.61 29.98
CA GLU A 128 2.41 22.80 31.31
C GLU A 128 0.90 22.94 31.20
N VAL A 129 0.16 22.08 31.91
CA VAL A 129 -1.30 22.19 32.02
C VAL A 129 -1.63 22.67 33.44
N TRP A 130 -2.54 23.65 33.53
CA TRP A 130 -2.91 24.27 34.80
C TRP A 130 -4.17 23.59 35.35
N PHE A 131 -4.04 22.84 36.44
CA PHE A 131 -5.16 22.18 37.11
C PHE A 131 -5.31 22.75 38.53
N GLY A 132 -6.39 23.50 38.75
CA GLY A 132 -6.86 23.85 40.10
C GLY A 132 -5.85 24.59 40.98
N GLY A 133 -5.01 25.48 40.43
CA GLY A 133 -4.00 26.22 41.20
C GLY A 133 -2.58 25.67 41.05
N ALA A 134 -2.41 24.45 40.55
CA ALA A 134 -1.11 23.82 40.34
C ALA A 134 -0.77 23.73 38.85
N LYS A 135 0.49 24.03 38.52
CA LYS A 135 1.10 23.73 37.22
C LYS A 135 1.64 22.31 37.26
N MET A 136 1.16 21.45 36.37
CA MET A 136 1.71 20.10 36.21
C MET A 136 2.09 19.88 34.75
N SER A 137 3.30 19.39 34.53
CA SER A 137 3.75 18.99 33.19
C SER A 137 3.10 17.68 32.79
N VAL A 138 2.83 17.49 31.48
CA VAL A 138 2.32 16.21 30.97
C VAL A 138 3.29 15.06 31.27
N SER A 139 4.60 15.33 31.37
CA SER A 139 5.58 14.35 31.84
C SER A 139 5.32 13.84 33.25
N GLU A 140 5.05 14.73 34.21
CA GLU A 140 4.79 14.34 35.60
C GLU A 140 3.48 13.55 35.73
N LEU A 141 2.44 13.97 35.02
CA LEU A 141 1.16 13.26 34.98
C LEU A 141 1.33 11.84 34.40
N LEU A 142 2.05 11.72 33.28
CA LEU A 142 2.29 10.42 32.65
C LEU A 142 3.12 9.48 33.54
N CYS A 143 4.05 10.01 34.34
CA CYS A 143 4.76 9.21 35.33
C CYS A 143 3.83 8.66 36.42
N ILE A 144 2.91 9.49 36.95
CA ILE A 144 1.93 9.05 37.97
C ILE A 144 0.99 7.98 37.41
N VAL A 145 0.44 8.20 36.21
CA VAL A 145 -0.49 7.24 35.57
C VAL A 145 0.23 5.93 35.19
N ALA A 146 1.48 5.99 34.74
CA ALA A 146 2.24 4.79 34.39
C ALA A 146 2.57 3.93 35.62
N GLU A 147 2.79 4.55 36.79
CA GLU A 147 3.00 3.87 38.06
C GLU A 147 1.72 3.16 38.54
N GLU A 148 0.56 3.80 38.39
CA GLU A 148 -0.76 3.24 38.73
C GLU A 148 -1.09 1.96 37.92
N PHE A 149 -0.76 1.94 36.64
CA PHE A 149 -1.08 0.81 35.74
C PHE A 149 0.05 -0.23 35.60
N ASN A 150 1.17 -0.09 36.33
CA ASN A 150 2.34 -0.98 36.30
C ASN A 150 2.86 -1.29 34.87
N VAL A 151 2.79 -0.31 33.96
CA VAL A 151 3.18 -0.50 32.56
C VAL A 151 4.71 -0.46 32.43
N SER A 152 5.29 -1.61 32.11
CA SER A 152 6.74 -1.87 32.07
C SER A 152 7.56 -0.88 31.21
N LYS A 153 8.69 -0.42 31.77
CA LYS A 153 9.97 0.17 31.25
C LYS A 153 10.03 1.00 29.96
N PHE A 154 9.14 0.84 28.99
CA PHE A 154 9.13 1.54 27.70
C PHE A 154 8.86 3.04 27.83
N ILE A 155 7.97 3.45 28.75
CA ILE A 155 7.73 4.87 29.10
C ILE A 155 8.92 5.46 29.87
N TYR A 156 9.50 4.71 30.82
CA TYR A 156 10.66 5.16 31.60
C TYR A 156 11.89 5.46 30.73
N TYR A 157 12.12 4.68 29.67
CA TYR A 157 13.23 4.93 28.73
C TYR A 157 13.02 6.21 27.90
N PHE A 158 11.77 6.57 27.64
CA PHE A 158 11.40 7.80 26.95
C PHE A 158 11.51 9.03 27.88
N CYS A 159 11.21 8.85 29.17
CA CYS A 159 11.30 9.88 30.19
C CYS A 159 12.75 10.21 30.62
N ARG A 160 13.67 9.24 30.57
CA ARG A 160 15.05 9.37 31.09
C ARG A 160 16.11 9.78 30.06
N ARG A 161 15.73 10.07 28.80
CA ARG A 161 16.64 10.48 27.71
C ARG A 161 16.67 11.99 27.47
N LYS A 162 16.44 12.78 28.52
CA LYS A 162 16.85 14.17 28.64
C LYS A 162 17.57 14.35 29.98
#